data_AF-A0A1G5D2V1-F1
#
_entry.id   AF-A0A1G5D2V1-F1
#
_cell.length_a   1.000
_cell.length_b   1.000
_cell.length_c   1.000
_cell.angle_alpha   90.00
_cell.angle_beta   90.00
_cell.angle_gamma   90.00
#
_symmetry.space_group_name_H-M   'P 1'
#
loop_
_entity.id
_entity.type
_entity.pdbx_description
1 polymer ?
#
loop_
_entity_poly.entity_id
_entity_poly.type
_entity_poly.pdbx_seq_one_letter_code
_entity_poly.pdbx_strand_id
1 'polypeptide(L)'
;MPRNQFQRMIFALLTVIITVHGYVFYSLYVVNGKLLMEITGADSVLGAIRAQGGVYMFGRMLPIWAVVIVEFCFAYALECLVGSPMSLLMCDKEVIEV
;
A
#
# COMPACT_ATOMS: atom_id res chain seq x y z
N MET A 1 3.59 21.11 -11.60
CA MET A 1 4.37 20.41 -10.55
C MET A 1 4.13 21.09 -9.21
N PRO A 2 3.91 20.34 -8.12
CA PRO A 2 3.75 20.91 -6.78
C PRO A 2 4.99 21.71 -6.40
N ARG A 3 4.80 22.98 -6.04
CA ARG A 3 5.90 23.94 -5.84
C ARG A 3 6.48 23.92 -4.42
N ASN A 4 5.75 23.36 -3.45
CA ASN A 4 6.17 23.25 -2.05
C ASN A 4 6.32 21.79 -1.59
N GLN A 5 7.30 21.53 -0.73
CA GLN A 5 7.58 20.22 -0.13
C GLN A 5 6.33 19.59 0.53
N PHE A 6 5.47 20.41 1.13
CA PHE A 6 4.21 19.97 1.73
C PHE A 6 3.22 19.38 0.71
N GLN A 7 3.10 19.98 -0.48
CA GLN A 7 2.23 19.45 -1.53
C GLN A 7 2.78 18.13 -2.10
N ARG A 8 4.11 17.99 -2.21
CA ARG A 8 4.76 16.72 -2.61
C ARG A 8 4.46 15.62 -1.61
N MET A 9 4.57 15.91 -0.31
CA MET A 9 4.26 14.96 0.77
C MET A 9 2.79 14.53 0.78
N ILE A 10 1.84 15.45 0.58
CA ILE A 10 0.41 15.10 0.51
C ILE A 10 0.10 14.28 -0.73
N PHE A 11 0.70 14.61 -1.88
CA PHE A 11 0.49 13.86 -3.12
C PHE A 11 1.02 12.43 -2.98
N ALA A 12 2.23 12.27 -2.47
CA ALA A 12 2.85 10.99 -2.09
C ALA A 12 1.96 10.18 -1.13
N LEU A 13 1.41 10.84 -0.10
CA LEU A 13 0.53 10.18 0.86
C LEU A 13 -0.77 9.70 0.20
N LEU A 14 -1.40 10.51 -0.65
CA LEU A 14 -2.62 10.15 -1.35
C LEU A 14 -2.40 9.00 -2.35
N THR A 15 -1.32 9.02 -3.12
CA THR A 15 -0.99 7.93 -4.05
C THR A 15 -0.72 6.62 -3.31
N VAL A 16 0.00 6.67 -2.19
CA VAL A 16 0.24 5.50 -1.33
C VAL A 16 -1.08 4.96 -0.77
N ILE A 17 -1.97 5.82 -0.24
CA ILE A 17 -3.28 5.38 0.27
C ILE A 17 -4.07 4.65 -0.81
N ILE A 18 -4.20 5.25 -2.00
CA ILE A 18 -5.03 4.70 -3.08
C ILE A 18 -4.45 3.37 -3.59
N THR A 19 -3.15 3.32 -3.84
CA THR A 19 -2.50 2.12 -4.39
C THR A 19 -2.49 0.97 -3.39
N VAL A 20 -2.20 1.23 -2.12
CA VAL A 20 -2.21 0.21 -1.05
C VAL A 20 -3.62 -0.31 -0.81
N HIS A 21 -4.62 0.58 -0.65
CA HIS A 21 -6.00 0.13 -0.43
C HIS A 21 -6.51 -0.64 -1.66
N GLY A 22 -6.28 -0.13 -2.87
CA GLY A 22 -6.65 -0.83 -4.10
C GLY A 22 -6.01 -2.21 -4.19
N TYR A 23 -4.72 -2.33 -3.89
CA TYR A 23 -4.00 -3.59 -3.95
C TYR A 23 -4.48 -4.62 -2.91
N VAL A 24 -4.61 -4.22 -1.64
CA VAL A 24 -5.08 -5.09 -0.57
C VAL A 24 -6.51 -5.57 -0.84
N PHE A 25 -7.40 -4.67 -1.27
CA PHE A 25 -8.76 -5.05 -1.63
C PHE A 25 -8.81 -5.96 -2.86
N TYR A 26 -8.02 -5.68 -3.90
CA TYR A 26 -7.96 -6.54 -5.08
C TYR A 26 -7.49 -7.96 -4.72
N SER A 27 -6.44 -8.07 -3.92
CA SER A 27 -5.91 -9.37 -3.49
C SER A 27 -6.94 -10.16 -2.66
N LEU A 28 -7.61 -9.51 -1.71
CA LEU A 28 -8.55 -10.18 -0.81
C LEU A 28 -9.90 -10.49 -1.45
N TYR A 29 -10.48 -9.57 -2.23
CA TYR A 29 -11.81 -9.73 -2.80
C TYR A 29 -11.80 -10.37 -4.18
N VAL A 30 -10.88 -9.96 -5.06
CA VAL A 30 -10.91 -10.38 -6.47
C VAL A 30 -10.11 -11.67 -6.67
N VAL A 31 -8.89 -11.74 -6.12
CA VAL A 31 -8.02 -12.90 -6.32
C VAL A 31 -8.39 -14.03 -5.36
N ASN A 32 -8.43 -13.76 -4.07
CA ASN A 32 -8.59 -14.80 -3.04
C ASN A 32 -10.03 -14.94 -2.53
N GLY A 33 -10.94 -14.02 -2.87
CA GLY A 33 -12.27 -13.94 -2.25
C GLY A 33 -13.09 -15.21 -2.45
N LYS A 34 -13.09 -15.77 -3.67
CA LYS A 34 -13.84 -16.99 -3.99
C LYS A 34 -13.31 -18.21 -3.24
N LEU A 35 -11.98 -18.34 -3.18
CA LEU A 35 -11.28 -19.43 -2.49
C LEU A 35 -11.52 -19.36 -0.96
N LEU A 36 -11.45 -18.16 -0.39
CA LEU A 36 -11.75 -17.93 1.03
C LEU A 36 -13.18 -18.31 1.38
N MET A 37 -14.16 -17.85 0.60
CA MET A 37 -15.57 -18.15 0.82
C MET A 37 -15.86 -19.66 0.68
N GLU A 38 -15.19 -20.34 -0.24
CA GLU A 38 -15.33 -21.79 -0.46
C GLU A 38 -14.74 -22.62 0.68
N ILE A 39 -13.60 -22.23 1.24
CA ILE A 39 -12.97 -22.94 2.38
C ILE A 39 -13.73 -22.69 3.69
N THR A 40 -14.20 -21.46 3.93
CA THR A 40 -14.85 -21.11 5.21
C THR A 40 -16.36 -21.30 5.19
N GLY A 41 -16.97 -21.49 4.01
CA GLY A 41 -18.43 -21.57 3.85
C GLY A 41 -19.16 -20.26 4.18
N ALA A 42 -18.51 -19.11 4.00
CA ALA A 42 -19.05 -17.81 4.40
C ALA A 42 -19.68 -17.06 3.22
N ASP A 43 -20.81 -16.37 3.46
CA ASP A 43 -21.54 -15.61 2.44
C ASP A 43 -20.86 -14.32 1.99
N SER A 44 -19.78 -13.91 2.67
CA SER A 44 -19.02 -12.71 2.34
C SER A 44 -17.53 -12.87 2.62
N VAL A 45 -16.70 -12.17 1.84
CA VAL A 45 -15.23 -12.13 2.01
C VAL A 45 -14.83 -11.63 3.40
N LEU A 46 -15.52 -10.62 3.92
CA LEU A 46 -15.31 -10.12 5.30
C LEU A 46 -15.62 -11.19 6.35
N GLY A 47 -16.70 -11.97 6.15
CA GLY A 47 -17.04 -13.11 6.99
C GLY A 47 -16.00 -14.22 6.91
N ALA A 48 -15.52 -14.52 5.70
CA ALA A 48 -14.48 -15.52 5.46
C ALA A 48 -13.17 -15.15 6.15
N ILE A 49 -12.71 -13.90 6.01
CA ILE A 49 -11.48 -13.41 6.66
C ILE A 49 -11.61 -13.49 8.20
N ARG A 50 -12.78 -13.15 8.75
CA ARG A 50 -13.02 -13.28 10.20
C ARG A 50 -13.01 -14.74 10.65
N ALA A 51 -13.62 -15.64 9.88
CA ALA A 51 -13.65 -17.08 10.16
C ALA A 51 -12.25 -17.72 10.05
N GLN A 52 -11.43 -17.24 9.12
CA GLN A 52 -10.05 -17.70 8.92
C GLN A 52 -9.08 -17.15 9.98
N GLY A 53 -9.49 -16.16 10.78
CA GLY A 53 -8.66 -15.53 11.81
C GLY A 53 -7.80 -14.36 11.32
N GLY A 54 -8.04 -13.86 10.12
CA GLY A 54 -7.33 -12.74 9.52
C GLY A 54 -6.71 -13.06 8.17
N VAL A 55 -5.82 -12.19 7.72
CA VAL A 55 -5.03 -12.32 6.50
C VAL A 55 -3.66 -12.85 6.86
N TYR A 56 -3.18 -13.84 6.12
CA TYR A 56 -1.86 -14.41 6.35
C TYR A 56 -0.77 -13.42 5.93
N MET A 57 0.05 -12.97 6.88
CA MET A 57 1.17 -12.07 6.63
C MET A 57 2.32 -12.39 7.61
N PHE A 58 3.56 -12.44 7.12
CA PHE A 58 4.75 -12.79 7.91
C PHE A 58 4.63 -14.09 8.73
N GLY A 59 3.98 -15.11 8.18
CA GLY A 59 3.87 -16.41 8.84
C GLY A 59 2.78 -16.50 9.92
N ARG A 60 1.99 -15.44 10.14
CA ARG A 60 0.90 -15.40 11.13
C ARG A 60 -0.38 -14.85 10.50
N MET A 61 -1.52 -15.21 11.07
CA MET A 61 -2.80 -14.58 10.72
C MET A 61 -2.90 -13.23 11.45
N LEU A 62 -3.03 -12.15 10.69
CA LEU A 62 -3.12 -10.78 11.20
C LEU A 62 -4.41 -10.11 10.74
N PRO A 63 -4.99 -9.20 11.54
CA PRO A 63 -6.18 -8.46 11.13
C PRO A 63 -5.88 -7.55 9.95
N ILE A 64 -6.90 -7.24 9.14
CA ILE A 64 -6.79 -6.41 7.93
C ILE A 64 -6.13 -5.05 8.24
N TRP A 65 -6.43 -4.45 9.38
CA TRP A 65 -5.81 -3.21 9.84
C TRP A 65 -4.27 -3.29 9.97
N ALA A 66 -3.75 -4.40 10.49
CA ALA A 66 -2.30 -4.58 10.63
C ALA A 66 -1.63 -4.69 9.26
N VAL A 67 -2.26 -5.36 8.30
CA VAL A 67 -1.79 -5.45 6.90
C VAL A 67 -1.73 -4.05 6.28
N VAL A 68 -2.79 -3.25 6.47
CA VAL A 68 -2.84 -1.87 5.94
C VAL A 68 -1.72 -1.00 6.50
N ILE A 69 -1.40 -1.10 7.80
CA ILE A 69 -0.27 -0.35 8.39
C ILE A 69 1.06 -0.78 7.79
N VAL A 70 1.31 -2.09 7.69
CA VAL A 70 2.57 -2.61 7.13
C VAL A 70 2.76 -2.14 5.70
N GLU A 71 1.74 -2.29 4.86
CA GLU A 71 1.76 -1.85 3.46
C GLU A 71 1.94 -0.33 3.36
N PHE A 72 1.29 0.44 4.23
CA PHE A 72 1.47 1.89 4.29
C PHE A 72 2.92 2.27 4.64
N CYS A 73 3.53 1.60 5.62
CA CYS A 73 4.94 1.82 5.97
C CYS A 73 5.88 1.48 4.83
N PHE A 74 5.68 0.34 4.16
CA PHE A 74 6.52 -0.08 3.03
C PHE A 74 6.37 0.83 1.82
N ALA A 75 5.14 1.19 1.46
CA ALA A 75 4.87 2.07 0.33
C ALA A 75 5.35 3.51 0.58
N TYR A 76 5.20 4.03 1.81
CA TYR A 76 5.78 5.32 2.18
C TYR A 76 7.31 5.29 2.17
N ALA A 77 7.93 4.21 2.65
CA ALA A 77 9.37 4.04 2.54
C ALA A 77 9.83 3.99 1.08
N LEU A 78 9.13 3.29 0.19
CA LEU A 78 9.42 3.26 -1.23
C LEU A 78 9.24 4.63 -1.90
N GLU A 79 8.19 5.38 -1.55
CA GLU A 79 7.98 6.73 -2.04
C GLU A 79 9.08 7.68 -1.56
N CYS A 80 9.53 7.56 -0.30
CA CYS A 80 10.69 8.29 0.19
C CYS A 80 11.99 7.86 -0.50
N LEU A 81 12.19 6.56 -0.75
CA LEU A 81 13.42 6.03 -1.36
C LEU A 81 13.50 6.23 -2.87
N VAL A 82 12.38 6.29 -3.59
CA VAL A 82 12.33 6.49 -5.05
C VAL A 82 12.06 7.96 -5.37
N GLY A 83 11.19 8.62 -4.62
CA GLY A 83 10.82 10.03 -4.81
C GLY A 83 11.83 11.04 -4.28
N SER A 84 12.63 10.71 -3.26
CA SER A 84 13.68 11.61 -2.73
C SER A 84 14.93 11.69 -3.62
N PRO A 85 15.60 10.59 -4.03
CA PRO A 85 16.83 10.68 -4.79
C PRO A 85 16.62 11.28 -6.19
N MET A 86 15.47 11.05 -6.84
CA MET A 86 15.19 11.69 -8.14
C MET A 86 15.04 13.21 -8.02
N SER A 87 14.55 13.76 -6.91
CA SER A 87 14.46 15.22 -6.78
C SER A 87 15.79 15.90 -6.47
N LEU A 88 16.72 15.19 -5.82
CA LEU A 88 18.08 15.68 -5.60
C LEU A 88 18.95 15.52 -6.86
N LEU A 89 18.80 14.42 -7.60
CA LEU A 89 19.47 14.19 -8.89
C LEU A 89 19.06 15.19 -9.98
N MET A 90 17.84 15.72 -9.93
CA MET A 90 17.41 16.77 -10.86
C MET A 90 17.90 18.17 -10.42
N CYS A 91 18.06 18.41 -9.12
CA CYS A 91 18.59 19.67 -8.60
C CYS A 91 20.11 19.80 -8.87
N ASP A 92 20.86 18.70 -8.73
CA ASP A 92 22.31 18.69 -8.96
C ASP A 92 22.68 18.78 -10.45
N LYS A 93 21.81 18.30 -11.34
CA LYS A 93 22.02 18.39 -12.80
C LYS A 93 21.78 19.78 -13.38
N GLU A 94 20.94 20.62 -12.75
CA GLU A 94 20.76 22.01 -13.22
C GLU A 94 21.87 22.96 -12.79
N VAL A 95 22.77 22.57 -11.88
CA VAL A 95 23.88 23.43 -11.39
C VAL A 95 25.19 23.22 -12.18
N ILE A 96 25.25 22.24 -13.10
CA ILE A 96 26.45 21.97 -13.92
C ILE A 96 26.28 22.42 -15.39
N GLU A 97 25.11 22.90 -15.80
CA GLU A 97 24.86 23.43 -17.17
C GLU A 97 24.60 24.94 -17.23
N VAL A 98 25.33 25.76 -16.45
CA VAL A 98 25.41 27.23 -16.68
C VAL A 98 26.85 27.72 -16.59
#